data_AF-A0A852JRG4-F1
#
_entry.id   AF-A0A852JRG4-F1
#
_cell.length_a   1.000
_cell.length_b   1.000
_cell.length_c   1.000
_cell.angle_alpha   90.00
_cell.angle_beta   90.00
_cell.angle_gamma   90.00
#
_symmetry.space_group_name_H-M   'P 1'
#
loop_
_entity.id
_entity.type
_entity.pdbx_description
1 polymer ?
#
loop_
_entity_poly.entity_id
_entity_poly.type
_entity_poly.pdbx_seq_one_letter_code
_entity_poly.pdbx_strand_id
1 'polypeptide(L)'
;DFLGMKIVGELLRRAGAFFMRRSFGGNRLYWAVFAEYVKTMLRSGYAPIEFFLEGTRSRTAKTLTPKFGLLSIVMEPFFKREVFDTYLVPISISYERILEESLYAYELLGVPKPKESTSGLLKARRILSDNFGTIHIYIGQPVSLRTLASGRINRCPYNLVPRHLPQKPSEDIQEFVSDVAYKMELLQIENMVLSPWVLVAAVLLQNLPAMEFELLIEKTLWLKGLTQTFGGFIEWPDNLCAKKAVLSGLTLHSNIAGLVDGHVVLNDKGVEDGAVGEIVFRHALAVLMCATYRNQLLNVFVRPALVAVALQMAPSFRKEEVYSCFNFLRDVFSNEFIFFPGISLKDFEEGCFLLTKCDAIQTSQQEIYPTDKGSGTVSFLSAMFRPFVEGYQLIFRYLSKEMKEAFTEKQFIPGVRNFVFQLLEKGVTQCYEALSSDMQKNALSALVQLGAVKKKKM
;
A
#
# COMPACT_ATOMS: atom_id res chain seq x y z
N ASP A 1 -19.37 -14.77 -5.28
CA ASP A 1 -20.23 -13.67 -5.74
C ASP A 1 -20.43 -13.77 -7.25
N PHE A 2 -19.43 -13.48 -8.11
CA PHE A 2 -19.59 -13.55 -9.59
C PHE A 2 -19.97 -14.92 -10.18
N LEU A 3 -19.49 -16.03 -9.60
CA LEU A 3 -19.86 -17.38 -10.05
C LEU A 3 -21.38 -17.66 -9.97
N GLY A 4 -22.07 -17.00 -9.02
CA GLY A 4 -23.52 -17.14 -8.86
C GLY A 4 -24.34 -16.35 -9.89
N MET A 5 -23.71 -15.41 -10.61
CA MET A 5 -24.37 -14.59 -11.62
C MET A 5 -24.28 -15.28 -12.98
N LYS A 6 -25.37 -15.92 -13.46
CA LYS A 6 -25.33 -16.75 -14.68
C LYS A 6 -24.74 -16.03 -15.90
N ILE A 7 -25.21 -14.81 -16.21
CA ILE A 7 -24.77 -14.07 -17.41
C ILE A 7 -23.33 -13.55 -17.25
N VAL A 8 -23.05 -12.85 -16.15
CA VAL A 8 -21.72 -12.27 -15.88
C VAL A 8 -20.67 -13.37 -15.72
N GLY A 9 -21.00 -14.45 -15.02
CA GLY A 9 -20.12 -15.59 -14.82
C GLY A 9 -19.79 -16.30 -16.12
N GLU A 10 -20.76 -16.50 -17.02
CA GLU A 10 -20.53 -17.09 -18.33
C GLU A 10 -19.67 -16.18 -19.23
N LEU A 11 -19.92 -14.88 -19.22
CA LEU A 11 -19.11 -13.90 -19.96
C LEU A 11 -17.65 -13.92 -19.48
N LEU A 12 -17.43 -13.93 -18.16
CA LEU A 12 -16.08 -14.03 -17.58
C LEU A 12 -15.38 -15.33 -17.97
N ARG A 13 -16.08 -16.47 -17.98
CA ARG A 13 -15.50 -17.76 -18.44
C ARG A 13 -15.09 -17.71 -19.90
N ARG A 14 -15.93 -17.13 -20.75
CA ARG A 14 -15.62 -16.96 -22.19
C ARG A 14 -14.45 -16.01 -22.42
N ALA A 15 -14.22 -15.06 -21.51
CA ALA A 15 -13.05 -14.19 -21.50
C ALA A 15 -11.80 -14.82 -20.88
N GLY A 16 -11.83 -16.11 -20.51
CA GLY A 16 -10.68 -16.83 -19.95
C GLY A 16 -10.52 -16.72 -18.42
N ALA A 17 -11.47 -16.12 -17.72
CA ALA A 17 -11.43 -16.05 -16.26
C ALA A 17 -11.71 -17.42 -15.62
N PHE A 18 -10.96 -17.74 -14.57
CA PHE A 18 -11.21 -18.89 -13.71
C PHE A 18 -11.59 -18.43 -12.29
N PHE A 19 -12.38 -19.26 -11.59
CA PHE A 19 -12.90 -18.91 -10.27
C PHE A 19 -12.11 -19.60 -9.16
N MET A 20 -11.52 -18.81 -8.28
CA MET A 20 -10.85 -19.27 -7.07
C MET A 20 -11.73 -19.05 -5.83
N ARG A 21 -11.78 -20.03 -4.93
CA ARG A 21 -12.45 -19.88 -3.63
C ARG A 21 -11.64 -18.93 -2.73
N ARG A 22 -12.31 -18.03 -2.00
CA ARG A 22 -11.65 -17.14 -1.02
C ARG A 22 -11.04 -17.89 0.17
N SER A 23 -11.62 -19.04 0.54
CA SER A 23 -11.08 -19.93 1.57
C SER A 23 -11.07 -21.35 1.06
N PHE A 24 -9.92 -22.00 1.23
CA PHE A 24 -9.70 -23.39 0.83
C PHE A 24 -10.16 -24.37 1.92
N GLY A 25 -10.33 -23.91 3.18
CA GLY A 25 -10.85 -24.73 4.29
C GLY A 25 -10.07 -26.03 4.53
N GLY A 26 -8.78 -26.09 4.18
CA GLY A 26 -7.98 -27.32 4.23
C GLY A 26 -8.34 -28.38 3.17
N ASN A 27 -9.20 -28.06 2.20
CA ASN A 27 -9.60 -28.97 1.13
C ASN A 27 -8.44 -29.20 0.14
N ARG A 28 -7.68 -30.26 0.41
CA ARG A 28 -6.50 -30.65 -0.39
C ARG A 28 -6.86 -31.03 -1.83
N LEU A 29 -8.03 -31.66 -2.05
CA LEU A 29 -8.46 -32.05 -3.40
C LEU A 29 -8.72 -30.82 -4.26
N TYR A 30 -9.43 -29.83 -3.74
CA TYR A 30 -9.69 -28.58 -4.47
C TYR A 30 -8.38 -27.87 -4.82
N TRP A 31 -7.43 -27.78 -3.88
CA TRP A 31 -6.12 -27.19 -4.16
C TRP A 31 -5.35 -27.95 -5.24
N ALA A 32 -5.33 -29.30 -5.17
CA ALA A 32 -4.65 -30.13 -6.16
C ALA A 32 -5.23 -29.94 -7.58
N VAL A 33 -6.57 -29.97 -7.70
CA VAL A 33 -7.26 -29.76 -8.99
C VAL A 33 -7.01 -28.34 -9.52
N PHE A 34 -7.11 -27.33 -8.66
CA PHE A 34 -6.85 -25.95 -9.04
C PHE A 34 -5.39 -25.73 -9.49
N ALA A 35 -4.43 -26.25 -8.73
CA ALA A 35 -3.02 -26.14 -9.07
C ALA A 35 -2.73 -26.84 -10.41
N GLU A 36 -3.27 -28.03 -10.64
CA GLU A 36 -3.08 -28.76 -11.90
C GLU A 36 -3.72 -28.03 -13.09
N TYR A 37 -4.88 -27.39 -12.89
CA TYR A 37 -5.51 -26.55 -13.90
C TYR A 37 -4.59 -25.39 -14.33
N VAL A 38 -4.06 -24.64 -13.37
CA VAL A 38 -3.13 -23.52 -13.63
C VAL A 38 -1.85 -24.00 -14.32
N LYS A 39 -1.26 -25.11 -13.84
CA LYS A 39 -0.05 -25.70 -14.45
C LYS A 39 -0.32 -26.17 -15.88
N THR A 40 -1.49 -26.74 -16.15
CA THR A 40 -1.87 -27.20 -17.49
C THR A 40 -1.97 -26.03 -18.46
N MET A 41 -2.56 -24.91 -18.04
CA MET A 41 -2.60 -23.67 -18.85
C MET A 41 -1.20 -23.15 -19.20
N LEU A 42 -0.27 -23.20 -18.24
CA LEU A 42 1.12 -22.77 -18.45
C LEU A 42 1.90 -23.73 -19.37
N ARG A 43 1.75 -25.04 -19.17
CA ARG A 43 2.44 -26.07 -19.99
C ARG A 43 1.96 -26.07 -21.43
N SER A 44 0.65 -25.88 -21.66
CA SER A 44 0.09 -25.84 -23.01
C SER A 44 0.35 -24.52 -23.73
N GLY A 45 0.72 -23.46 -22.99
CA GLY A 45 0.86 -22.11 -23.55
C GLY A 45 -0.46 -21.53 -24.08
N TYR A 46 -1.61 -22.05 -23.62
CA TYR A 46 -2.92 -21.71 -24.17
C TYR A 46 -3.29 -20.24 -24.01
N ALA A 47 -3.00 -19.66 -22.84
CA ALA A 47 -3.24 -18.24 -22.54
C ALA A 47 -2.32 -17.73 -21.42
N PRO A 48 -2.00 -16.43 -21.39
CA PRO A 48 -1.34 -15.83 -20.23
C PRO A 48 -2.24 -15.90 -18.99
N ILE A 49 -1.63 -16.00 -17.82
CA ILE A 49 -2.34 -16.05 -16.54
C ILE A 49 -2.13 -14.73 -15.81
N GLU A 50 -3.21 -13.98 -15.64
CA GLU A 50 -3.24 -12.77 -14.83
C GLU A 50 -3.64 -13.09 -13.38
N PHE A 51 -2.90 -12.54 -12.41
CA PHE A 51 -3.25 -12.61 -11.01
C PHE A 51 -2.64 -11.47 -10.21
N PHE A 52 -3.24 -11.17 -9.06
CA PHE A 52 -2.79 -10.13 -8.14
C PHE A 52 -1.98 -10.76 -6.99
N LEU A 53 -0.71 -10.38 -6.85
CA LEU A 53 0.18 -10.90 -5.80
C LEU A 53 -0.37 -10.63 -4.40
N GLU A 54 -0.97 -9.47 -4.20
CA GLU A 54 -1.59 -9.03 -2.94
C GLU A 54 -2.80 -9.89 -2.54
N GLY A 55 -3.48 -10.51 -3.52
CA GLY A 55 -4.66 -11.35 -3.34
C GLY A 55 -5.97 -10.62 -3.00
N THR A 56 -5.92 -9.33 -2.63
CA THR A 56 -7.10 -8.48 -2.44
C THR A 56 -6.81 -7.04 -2.82
N ARG A 57 -7.86 -6.26 -3.09
CA ARG A 57 -7.76 -4.81 -3.30
C ARG A 57 -7.32 -4.09 -2.02
N SER A 58 -6.33 -3.22 -2.11
CA SER A 58 -5.97 -2.32 -1.01
C SER A 58 -7.10 -1.32 -0.72
N ARG A 59 -7.36 -1.05 0.57
CA ARG A 59 -8.36 -0.04 1.01
C ARG A 59 -7.71 1.32 1.25
N THR A 60 -6.40 1.32 1.45
CA THR A 60 -5.59 2.50 1.76
C THR A 60 -4.72 2.92 0.57
N ALA A 61 -4.82 2.22 -0.57
CA ALA A 61 -3.96 2.37 -1.76
C ALA A 61 -2.45 2.18 -1.51
N LYS A 62 -2.05 1.67 -0.33
CA LYS A 62 -0.71 1.12 -0.10
C LYS A 62 -0.65 -0.28 -0.70
N THR A 63 0.51 -0.66 -1.22
CA THR A 63 0.77 -2.03 -1.69
C THR A 63 0.78 -2.98 -0.50
N LEU A 64 -0.02 -4.04 -0.58
CA LEU A 64 -0.07 -5.08 0.45
C LEU A 64 1.06 -6.09 0.28
N THR A 65 1.44 -6.78 1.35
CA THR A 65 2.45 -7.85 1.29
C THR A 65 2.03 -8.98 0.33
N PRO A 66 2.99 -9.58 -0.42
CA PRO A 66 2.67 -10.58 -1.43
C PRO A 66 2.16 -11.88 -0.81
N LYS A 67 1.29 -12.58 -1.55
CA LYS A 67 0.86 -13.94 -1.25
C LYS A 67 1.55 -14.92 -2.19
N PHE A 68 2.38 -15.78 -1.62
CA PHE A 68 3.21 -16.72 -2.39
C PHE A 68 2.45 -17.90 -3.01
N GLY A 69 1.23 -18.20 -2.55
CA GLY A 69 0.52 -19.43 -2.90
C GLY A 69 0.35 -19.63 -4.41
N LEU A 70 -0.28 -18.68 -5.11
CA LEU A 70 -0.52 -18.79 -6.55
C LEU A 70 0.78 -18.66 -7.35
N LEU A 71 1.68 -17.77 -6.95
CA LEU A 71 2.99 -17.62 -7.58
C LEU A 71 3.80 -18.93 -7.53
N SER A 72 3.75 -19.65 -6.41
CA SER A 72 4.43 -20.94 -6.28
C SER A 72 3.89 -21.99 -7.27
N ILE A 73 2.57 -22.01 -7.52
CA ILE A 73 1.96 -22.87 -8.55
C ILE A 73 2.47 -22.48 -9.94
N VAL A 74 2.57 -21.17 -10.22
CA VAL A 74 3.00 -20.64 -11.52
C VAL A 74 4.47 -20.98 -11.81
N MET A 75 5.33 -20.96 -10.79
CA MET A 75 6.76 -21.24 -10.93
C MET A 75 7.09 -22.74 -10.94
N GLU A 76 6.21 -23.59 -10.40
CA GLU A 76 6.46 -25.03 -10.26
C GLU A 76 6.76 -25.77 -11.59
N PRO A 77 6.03 -25.54 -12.70
CA PRO A 77 6.35 -26.16 -13.99
C PRO A 77 7.81 -25.91 -14.43
N PHE A 78 8.35 -24.73 -14.16
CA PHE A 78 9.75 -24.41 -14.48
C PHE A 78 10.73 -25.18 -13.58
N PHE A 79 10.46 -25.29 -12.28
CA PHE A 79 11.30 -26.06 -11.35
C PHE A 79 11.34 -27.55 -11.70
N LYS A 80 10.17 -28.11 -12.04
CA LYS A 80 10.02 -29.51 -12.48
C LYS A 80 10.49 -29.79 -13.91
N ARG A 81 10.98 -28.76 -14.61
CA ARG A 81 11.43 -28.83 -16.01
C ARG A 81 10.32 -29.27 -16.98
N GLU A 82 9.07 -28.97 -16.66
CA GLU A 82 7.92 -29.17 -17.55
C GLU A 82 7.84 -28.08 -18.62
N VAL A 83 8.42 -26.91 -18.33
CA VAL A 83 8.61 -25.81 -19.29
C VAL A 83 10.06 -25.35 -19.30
N PHE A 84 10.50 -24.80 -20.45
CA PHE A 84 11.85 -24.28 -20.59
C PHE A 84 12.04 -22.99 -19.77
N ASP A 85 11.07 -22.09 -19.79
CA ASP A 85 11.10 -20.82 -19.06
C ASP A 85 9.66 -20.36 -18.76
N THR A 86 9.52 -19.40 -17.84
CA THR A 86 8.26 -18.73 -17.52
C THR A 86 8.56 -17.24 -17.38
N TYR A 87 7.85 -16.42 -18.13
CA TYR A 87 8.01 -14.96 -18.07
C TYR A 87 6.97 -14.37 -17.13
N LEU A 88 7.44 -13.60 -16.15
CA LEU A 88 6.59 -12.82 -15.25
C LEU A 88 6.56 -11.38 -15.74
N VAL A 89 5.38 -10.85 -16.05
CA VAL A 89 5.22 -9.48 -16.57
C VAL A 89 4.62 -8.61 -15.47
N PRO A 90 5.36 -7.64 -14.89
CA PRO A 90 4.79 -6.73 -13.91
C PRO A 90 3.84 -5.76 -14.60
N ILE A 91 2.63 -5.64 -14.07
CA ILE A 91 1.61 -4.69 -14.56
C ILE A 91 1.20 -3.80 -13.40
N SER A 92 1.23 -2.48 -13.64
CA SER A 92 0.78 -1.46 -12.70
C SER A 92 -0.42 -0.73 -13.28
N ILE A 93 -1.47 -0.57 -12.48
CA ILE A 93 -2.70 0.11 -12.87
C ILE A 93 -2.95 1.24 -11.88
N SER A 94 -2.89 2.48 -12.35
CA SER A 94 -3.15 3.68 -11.56
C SER A 94 -4.46 4.32 -12.01
N TYR A 95 -5.34 4.56 -11.05
CA TYR A 95 -6.61 5.25 -11.28
C TYR A 95 -6.49 6.68 -10.79
N GLU A 96 -6.91 7.65 -11.60
CA GLU A 96 -6.98 9.04 -11.17
C GLU A 96 -8.03 9.19 -10.06
N ARG A 97 -9.23 8.62 -10.23
CA ARG A 97 -10.26 8.52 -9.17
C ARG A 97 -10.79 7.10 -9.01
N ILE A 98 -10.80 6.61 -7.77
CA ILE A 98 -11.26 5.26 -7.44
C ILE A 98 -12.78 5.26 -7.21
N LEU A 99 -13.49 4.35 -7.88
CA LEU A 99 -14.94 4.20 -7.77
C LEU A 99 -15.43 3.98 -6.33
N GLU A 100 -14.70 3.16 -5.56
CA GLU A 100 -15.06 2.78 -4.19
C GLU A 100 -14.38 3.61 -3.10
N GLU A 101 -13.79 4.77 -3.41
CA GLU A 101 -13.02 5.57 -2.43
C GLU A 101 -13.76 5.86 -1.11
N SER A 102 -15.03 6.29 -1.18
CA SER A 102 -15.85 6.52 0.01
C SER A 102 -16.16 5.22 0.74
N LEU A 103 -16.47 4.16 0.00
CA LEU A 103 -16.78 2.85 0.58
C LEU A 103 -15.58 2.29 1.34
N TYR A 104 -14.37 2.44 0.80
CA TYR A 104 -13.14 2.03 1.48
C TYR A 104 -12.93 2.84 2.75
N ALA A 105 -13.12 4.16 2.75
CA ALA A 105 -13.04 4.95 3.98
C ALA A 105 -14.05 4.51 5.05
N TYR A 106 -15.30 4.22 4.67
CA TYR A 106 -16.30 3.64 5.58
C TYR A 106 -15.88 2.26 6.12
N GLU A 107 -15.36 1.37 5.27
CA GLU A 107 -14.84 0.05 5.67
C GLU A 107 -13.68 0.22 6.69
N LEU A 108 -12.78 1.17 6.47
CA LEU A 108 -11.66 1.46 7.38
C LEU A 108 -12.15 1.92 8.76
N LEU A 109 -13.20 2.74 8.81
CA LEU A 109 -13.87 3.15 10.05
C LEU A 109 -14.74 2.05 10.69
N GLY A 110 -14.79 0.86 10.09
CA GLY A 110 -15.48 -0.32 10.62
C GLY A 110 -16.95 -0.40 10.27
N VAL A 111 -17.44 0.43 9.35
CA VAL A 111 -18.78 0.28 8.80
C VAL A 111 -18.80 -0.93 7.85
N PRO A 112 -19.66 -1.93 8.08
CA PRO A 112 -19.65 -3.16 7.31
C PRO A 112 -20.02 -2.91 5.85
N LYS A 113 -19.33 -3.62 4.94
CA LYS A 113 -19.61 -3.55 3.50
C LYS A 113 -21.09 -3.90 3.21
N PRO A 114 -21.83 -3.08 2.45
CA PRO A 114 -23.16 -3.45 2.00
C PRO A 114 -23.06 -4.70 1.10
N LYS A 115 -24.02 -5.62 1.22
CA LYS A 115 -24.06 -6.82 0.36
C LYS A 115 -24.21 -6.39 -1.10
N GLU A 116 -23.30 -6.85 -1.95
CA GLU A 116 -23.40 -6.63 -3.40
C GLU A 116 -24.67 -7.32 -3.93
N SER A 117 -25.65 -6.54 -4.36
CA SER A 117 -26.91 -7.04 -4.92
C SER A 117 -27.00 -6.73 -6.42
N THR A 118 -27.80 -7.51 -7.14
CA THR A 118 -28.13 -7.26 -8.55
C THR A 118 -28.82 -5.91 -8.77
N SER A 119 -29.53 -5.38 -7.77
CA SER A 119 -30.09 -4.02 -7.80
C SER A 119 -29.03 -2.93 -7.62
N GLY A 120 -27.91 -3.23 -6.94
CA GLY A 120 -26.74 -2.36 -6.85
C GLY A 120 -26.06 -2.15 -8.21
N LEU A 121 -26.08 -3.15 -9.08
CA LEU A 121 -25.58 -3.08 -10.47
C LEU A 121 -26.38 -2.10 -11.36
N LEU A 122 -27.68 -1.92 -11.11
CA LEU A 122 -28.51 -0.94 -11.84
C LEU A 122 -28.24 0.49 -11.38
N LYS A 123 -28.06 0.72 -10.06
CA LYS A 123 -27.57 2.01 -9.52
C LYS A 123 -26.13 2.30 -9.96
N ALA A 124 -25.33 1.26 -10.17
CA ALA A 124 -23.97 1.40 -10.70
C ALA A 124 -23.97 2.11 -12.05
N ARG A 125 -25.01 2.03 -12.89
CA ARG A 125 -25.02 2.77 -14.18
C ARG A 125 -24.92 4.28 -14.01
N ARG A 126 -25.54 4.88 -12.99
CA ARG A 126 -25.44 6.32 -12.68
C ARG A 126 -24.09 6.68 -12.07
N ILE A 127 -23.52 5.78 -11.29
CA ILE A 127 -22.19 5.97 -10.70
C ILE A 127 -21.13 5.84 -11.81
N LEU A 128 -21.24 4.84 -12.68
CA LEU A 128 -20.37 4.59 -13.83
C LEU A 128 -20.46 5.67 -14.91
N SER A 129 -21.48 6.54 -14.88
CA SER A 129 -21.57 7.69 -15.78
C SER A 129 -20.89 8.95 -15.23
N ASP A 130 -20.34 8.90 -14.01
CA ASP A 130 -19.54 9.99 -13.46
C ASP A 130 -18.15 10.05 -14.10
N ASN A 131 -17.46 11.18 -13.96
CA ASN A 131 -16.09 11.33 -14.40
C ASN A 131 -15.12 10.74 -13.36
N PHE A 132 -14.37 9.71 -13.76
CA PHE A 132 -13.32 9.07 -12.94
C PHE A 132 -11.91 9.43 -13.37
N GLY A 133 -11.78 10.37 -14.32
CA GLY A 133 -10.49 10.76 -14.88
C GLY A 133 -9.88 9.65 -15.72
N THR A 134 -8.56 9.54 -15.65
CA THR A 134 -7.76 8.65 -16.50
C THR A 134 -7.36 7.36 -15.76
N ILE A 135 -7.25 6.28 -16.52
CA ILE A 135 -6.63 5.03 -16.07
C ILE A 135 -5.29 4.89 -16.78
N HIS A 136 -4.21 4.81 -16.01
CA HIS A 136 -2.88 4.55 -16.54
C HIS A 136 -2.54 3.08 -16.33
N ILE A 137 -2.13 2.42 -17.41
CA ILE A 137 -1.68 1.02 -17.38
C ILE A 137 -0.24 1.00 -17.84
N TYR A 138 0.66 0.55 -16.98
CA TYR A 138 2.05 0.31 -17.32
C TYR A 138 2.31 -1.19 -17.42
N ILE A 139 2.83 -1.62 -18.56
CA ILE A 139 3.25 -3.00 -18.80
C ILE A 139 4.77 -3.03 -18.76
N GLY A 140 5.33 -3.59 -17.70
CA GLY A 140 6.77 -3.64 -17.52
C GLY A 140 7.47 -4.74 -18.31
N GLN A 141 8.79 -4.73 -18.24
CA GLN A 141 9.62 -5.69 -18.98
C GLN A 141 9.40 -7.12 -18.46
N PRO A 142 9.19 -8.11 -19.36
CA PRO A 142 9.07 -9.50 -18.97
C PRO A 142 10.32 -10.01 -18.24
N VAL A 143 10.14 -10.59 -17.06
CA VAL A 143 11.20 -11.14 -16.23
C VAL A 143 11.27 -12.65 -16.43
N SER A 144 12.37 -13.13 -16.99
CA SER A 144 12.63 -14.57 -17.17
C SER A 144 12.90 -15.25 -15.83
N LEU A 145 12.07 -16.23 -15.48
CA LEU A 145 12.26 -17.06 -14.30
C LEU A 145 13.55 -17.87 -14.38
N ARG A 146 13.94 -18.32 -15.57
CA ARG A 146 15.22 -18.99 -15.82
C ARG A 146 16.41 -18.10 -15.47
N THR A 147 16.40 -16.85 -15.92
CA THR A 147 17.47 -15.89 -15.60
C THR A 147 17.55 -15.63 -14.10
N LEU A 148 16.38 -15.44 -13.44
CA LEU A 148 16.33 -15.25 -11.99
C LEU A 148 16.85 -16.48 -11.21
N ALA A 149 16.53 -17.68 -11.66
CA ALA A 149 16.92 -18.93 -11.00
C ALA A 149 18.37 -19.36 -11.27
N SER A 150 19.05 -18.72 -12.24
CA SER A 150 20.41 -19.07 -12.65
C SER A 150 21.38 -18.94 -11.47
N GLY A 151 22.10 -20.02 -11.15
CA GLY A 151 23.02 -20.08 -10.01
C GLY A 151 22.37 -20.10 -8.62
N ARG A 152 21.04 -19.97 -8.53
CA ARG A 152 20.29 -19.92 -7.25
C ARG A 152 19.51 -21.20 -6.95
N ILE A 153 18.96 -21.86 -7.98
CA ILE A 153 18.11 -23.05 -7.80
C ILE A 153 18.68 -24.26 -8.52
N ASN A 154 18.98 -25.31 -7.74
CA ASN A 154 19.30 -26.63 -8.30
C ASN A 154 18.03 -27.41 -8.64
N ARG A 155 17.77 -27.61 -9.94
CA ARG A 155 16.60 -28.35 -10.44
C ARG A 155 16.84 -29.85 -10.62
N CYS A 156 18.04 -30.37 -10.35
CA CYS A 156 18.34 -31.80 -10.50
C CYS A 156 17.54 -32.72 -9.57
N PRO A 157 17.26 -32.35 -8.30
CA PRO A 157 16.45 -33.20 -7.40
C PRO A 157 15.07 -33.55 -7.96
N TYR A 158 14.46 -32.67 -8.75
CA TYR A 158 13.18 -32.92 -9.41
C TYR A 158 13.20 -34.02 -10.48
N ASN A 159 14.39 -34.44 -10.93
CA ASN A 159 14.54 -35.58 -11.84
C ASN A 159 14.64 -36.93 -11.11
N LEU A 160 14.85 -36.91 -9.78
CA LEU A 160 15.03 -38.13 -8.99
C LEU A 160 13.71 -38.76 -8.54
N VAL A 161 12.59 -38.06 -8.72
CA VAL A 161 11.26 -38.47 -8.27
C VAL A 161 10.25 -38.23 -9.40
N PRO A 162 9.26 -39.10 -9.61
CA PRO A 162 8.21 -38.86 -10.59
C PRO A 162 7.52 -37.49 -10.39
N ARG A 163 7.44 -36.70 -11.47
CA ARG A 163 6.98 -35.29 -11.41
C ARG A 163 5.53 -35.11 -10.95
N HIS A 164 4.70 -36.12 -11.16
CA HIS A 164 3.28 -36.13 -10.77
C HIS A 164 3.07 -36.31 -9.27
N LEU A 165 4.10 -36.74 -8.52
CA LEU A 165 4.00 -36.87 -7.08
C LEU A 165 4.09 -35.48 -6.42
N PRO A 166 3.18 -35.15 -5.47
CA PRO A 166 3.29 -33.94 -4.69
C PRO A 166 4.58 -33.95 -3.88
N GLN A 167 5.39 -32.90 -4.02
CA GLN A 167 6.62 -32.72 -3.26
C GLN A 167 6.52 -31.43 -2.48
N LYS A 168 6.95 -31.46 -1.22
CA LYS A 168 7.09 -30.24 -0.43
C LYS A 168 8.26 -29.44 -1.03
N PRO A 169 8.08 -28.16 -1.39
CA PRO A 169 9.18 -27.32 -1.85
C PRO A 169 10.28 -27.24 -0.77
N SER A 170 11.55 -27.31 -1.19
CA SER A 170 12.69 -27.06 -0.30
C SER A 170 12.67 -25.63 0.23
N GLU A 171 13.40 -25.37 1.32
CA GLU A 171 13.51 -24.03 1.91
C GLU A 171 14.03 -23.01 0.89
N ASP A 172 15.09 -23.36 0.14
CA ASP A 172 15.64 -22.52 -0.94
C ASP A 172 14.59 -22.11 -1.98
N ILE A 173 13.64 -23.00 -2.29
CA ILE A 173 12.58 -22.70 -3.26
C ILE A 173 11.53 -21.79 -2.64
N GLN A 174 11.20 -21.97 -1.37
CA GLN A 174 10.26 -21.08 -0.67
C GLN A 174 10.84 -19.68 -0.55
N GLU A 175 12.12 -19.55 -0.20
CA GLU A 175 12.85 -18.29 -0.17
C GLU A 175 12.91 -17.65 -1.56
N PHE A 176 13.24 -18.43 -2.60
CA PHE A 176 13.28 -17.91 -3.96
C PHE A 176 11.91 -17.44 -4.47
N VAL A 177 10.82 -18.17 -4.16
CA VAL A 177 9.45 -17.71 -4.49
C VAL A 177 9.13 -16.40 -3.76
N SER A 178 9.53 -16.27 -2.49
CA SER A 178 9.38 -15.03 -1.73
C SER A 178 10.12 -13.87 -2.40
N ASP A 179 11.40 -14.06 -2.72
CA ASP A 179 12.24 -13.06 -3.39
C ASP A 179 11.66 -12.61 -4.73
N VAL A 180 11.18 -13.56 -5.53
CA VAL A 180 10.53 -13.24 -6.80
C VAL A 180 9.26 -12.43 -6.57
N ALA A 181 8.44 -12.78 -5.57
CA ALA A 181 7.22 -12.02 -5.27
C ALA A 181 7.54 -10.56 -4.89
N TYR A 182 8.46 -10.33 -3.95
CA TYR A 182 8.88 -9.00 -3.53
C TYR A 182 9.52 -8.21 -4.69
N LYS A 183 10.32 -8.87 -5.54
CA LYS A 183 10.89 -8.24 -6.73
C LYS A 183 9.80 -7.78 -7.70
N MET A 184 8.79 -8.60 -7.95
CA MET A 184 7.69 -8.25 -8.85
C MET A 184 6.86 -7.08 -8.31
N GLU A 185 6.58 -7.04 -7.01
CA GLU A 185 5.88 -5.91 -6.39
C GLU A 185 6.70 -4.62 -6.45
N LEU A 186 8.01 -4.67 -6.20
CA LEU A 186 8.86 -3.49 -6.32
C LEU A 186 8.92 -2.96 -7.77
N LEU A 187 8.95 -3.84 -8.77
CA LEU A 187 8.83 -3.44 -10.18
C LEU A 187 7.47 -2.82 -10.50
N GLN A 188 6.39 -3.28 -9.85
CA GLN A 188 5.08 -2.65 -10.00
C GLN A 188 5.04 -1.26 -9.36
N ILE A 189 5.63 -1.10 -8.18
CA ILE A 189 5.76 0.17 -7.48
C ILE A 189 6.58 1.18 -8.28
N GLU A 190 7.75 0.76 -8.79
CA GLU A 190 8.66 1.60 -9.58
C GLU A 190 7.97 2.23 -10.80
N ASN A 191 7.07 1.46 -11.43
CA ASN A 191 6.38 1.88 -12.64
C ASN A 191 4.93 2.38 -12.41
N MET A 192 4.57 2.62 -11.15
CA MET A 192 3.25 3.17 -10.81
C MET A 192 3.18 4.64 -11.23
N VAL A 193 2.20 4.97 -12.06
CA VAL A 193 1.97 6.35 -12.51
C VAL A 193 1.26 7.14 -11.42
N LEU A 194 1.78 8.32 -11.10
CA LEU A 194 1.25 9.24 -10.10
C LEU A 194 0.60 10.45 -10.79
N SER A 195 -0.63 10.78 -10.41
CA SER A 195 -1.33 11.97 -10.92
C SER A 195 -0.97 13.22 -10.11
N PRO A 196 -1.23 14.43 -10.64
CA PRO A 196 -1.05 15.68 -9.90
C PRO A 196 -1.83 15.71 -8.57
N TRP A 197 -3.01 15.07 -8.54
CA TRP A 197 -3.87 15.01 -7.35
C TRP A 197 -3.20 14.29 -6.18
N VAL A 198 -2.39 13.27 -6.42
CA VAL A 198 -1.63 12.56 -5.38
C VAL A 198 -0.70 13.53 -4.63
N LEU A 199 -0.07 14.45 -5.35
CA LEU A 199 0.80 15.48 -4.77
C LEU A 199 -0.01 16.51 -3.98
N VAL A 200 -1.13 16.97 -4.56
CA VAL A 200 -2.06 17.92 -3.90
C VAL A 200 -2.59 17.35 -2.58
N ALA A 201 -3.03 16.09 -2.57
CA ALA A 201 -3.52 15.42 -1.37
C ALA A 201 -2.43 15.32 -0.28
N ALA A 202 -1.19 15.01 -0.67
CA ALA A 202 -0.08 14.93 0.28
C ALA A 202 0.25 16.28 0.93
N VAL A 203 0.20 17.37 0.15
CA VAL A 203 0.41 18.73 0.67
C VAL A 203 -0.77 19.16 1.54
N LEU A 204 -2.01 18.95 1.08
CA LEU A 204 -3.22 19.36 1.81
C LEU A 204 -3.30 18.71 3.20
N LEU A 205 -3.02 17.40 3.31
CA LEU A 205 -3.07 16.67 4.59
C LEU A 205 -2.09 17.19 5.64
N GLN A 206 -0.94 17.75 5.22
CA GLN A 206 0.03 18.33 6.13
C GLN A 206 -0.31 19.75 6.57
N ASN A 207 -1.33 20.37 5.95
CA ASN A 207 -1.71 21.77 6.17
C ASN A 207 -3.21 21.91 6.48
N LEU A 208 -3.82 20.88 7.07
CA LEU A 208 -5.19 20.95 7.58
C LEU A 208 -5.30 21.99 8.73
N PRO A 209 -6.46 22.65 8.89
CA PRO A 209 -7.75 22.40 8.22
C PRO A 209 -7.91 23.04 6.84
N ALA A 210 -7.08 24.02 6.49
CA ALA A 210 -7.22 24.82 5.27
C ALA A 210 -5.86 25.24 4.72
N MET A 211 -5.75 25.31 3.40
CA MET A 211 -4.53 25.73 2.72
C MET A 211 -4.82 26.81 1.68
N GLU A 212 -4.08 27.92 1.71
CA GLU A 212 -4.18 28.95 0.68
C GLU A 212 -3.87 28.35 -0.70
N PHE A 213 -4.72 28.67 -1.69
CA PHE A 213 -4.68 28.05 -3.00
C PHE A 213 -3.37 28.31 -3.78
N GLU A 214 -2.83 29.53 -3.73
CA GLU A 214 -1.58 29.85 -4.43
C GLU A 214 -0.38 29.15 -3.77
N LEU A 215 -0.34 29.08 -2.43
CA LEU A 215 0.68 28.31 -1.69
C LEU A 215 0.60 26.80 -1.94
N LEU A 216 -0.62 26.26 -2.10
CA LEU A 216 -0.82 24.86 -2.49
C LEU A 216 -0.19 24.57 -3.85
N ILE A 217 -0.35 25.46 -4.83
CA ILE A 217 0.25 25.32 -6.17
C ILE A 217 1.78 25.29 -6.05
N GLU A 218 2.38 26.23 -5.31
CA GLU A 218 3.83 26.30 -5.11
C GLU A 218 4.38 25.02 -4.47
N LYS A 219 3.79 24.57 -3.37
CA LYS A 219 4.22 23.34 -2.67
C LYS A 219 3.99 22.09 -3.51
N THR A 220 2.94 22.05 -4.33
CA THR A 220 2.68 20.94 -5.25
C THR A 220 3.76 20.88 -6.33
N LEU A 221 4.20 22.02 -6.87
CA LEU A 221 5.29 22.09 -7.83
C LEU A 221 6.64 21.68 -7.22
N TRP A 222 6.93 22.14 -6.00
CA TRP A 222 8.10 21.70 -5.26
C TRP A 222 8.10 20.18 -5.05
N LEU A 223 6.96 19.62 -4.61
CA LEU A 223 6.80 18.19 -4.39
C LEU A 223 6.89 17.38 -5.69
N LYS A 224 6.42 17.94 -6.82
CA LYS A 224 6.62 17.35 -8.16
C LYS A 224 8.11 17.17 -8.44
N GLY A 225 8.91 18.22 -8.26
CA GLY A 225 10.37 18.15 -8.47
C GLY A 225 11.07 17.16 -7.54
N LEU A 226 10.67 17.12 -6.27
CA LEU A 226 11.20 16.17 -5.29
C LEU A 226 10.86 14.71 -5.67
N THR A 227 9.61 14.47 -6.06
CA THR A 227 9.13 13.13 -6.49
C THR A 227 9.89 12.65 -7.72
N GLN A 228 10.12 13.51 -8.72
CA GLN A 228 10.95 13.19 -9.89
C GLN A 228 12.40 12.91 -9.51
N THR A 229 12.96 13.67 -8.56
CA THR A 229 14.32 13.45 -8.05
C THR A 229 14.47 12.07 -7.42
N PHE A 230 13.43 11.59 -6.74
CA PHE A 230 13.34 10.28 -6.10
C PHE A 230 12.93 9.15 -7.05
N GLY A 231 12.76 9.44 -8.35
CA GLY A 231 12.45 8.42 -9.36
C GLY A 231 10.96 8.08 -9.47
N GLY A 232 10.07 8.85 -8.85
CA GLY A 232 8.64 8.65 -8.99
C GLY A 232 8.16 9.02 -10.41
N PHE A 233 7.32 8.15 -10.99
CA PHE A 233 6.77 8.37 -12.33
C PHE A 233 5.50 9.23 -12.26
N ILE A 234 5.65 10.53 -12.48
CA ILE A 234 4.52 11.47 -12.48
C ILE A 234 4.01 11.68 -13.92
N GLU A 235 2.72 11.49 -14.13
CA GLU A 235 2.04 11.97 -15.32
C GLU A 235 1.67 13.45 -15.11
N TRP A 236 2.32 14.31 -15.88
CA TRP A 236 2.05 15.74 -15.87
C TRP A 236 2.36 16.31 -17.25
N PRO A 237 1.35 16.60 -18.08
CA PRO A 237 1.57 17.08 -19.44
C PRO A 237 2.40 18.37 -19.46
N ASP A 238 3.38 18.47 -20.36
CA ASP A 238 4.31 19.63 -20.41
C ASP A 238 3.61 20.97 -20.62
N ASN A 239 2.49 20.97 -21.36
CA ASN A 239 1.69 22.17 -21.63
C ASN A 239 0.66 22.48 -20.53
N LEU A 240 0.58 21.66 -19.48
CA LEU A 240 -0.35 21.85 -18.38
C LEU A 240 0.30 22.65 -17.26
N CYS A 241 -0.10 23.92 -17.14
CA CYS A 241 0.35 24.76 -16.04
C CYS A 241 -0.18 24.23 -14.69
N ALA A 242 0.56 24.50 -13.61
CA ALA A 242 0.26 23.94 -12.30
C ALA A 242 -1.08 24.36 -11.72
N LYS A 243 -1.45 25.64 -11.92
CA LYS A 243 -2.77 26.12 -11.53
C LYS A 243 -3.89 25.29 -12.15
N LYS A 244 -3.78 24.97 -13.45
CA LYS A 244 -4.79 24.15 -14.15
C LYS A 244 -4.76 22.70 -13.68
N ALA A 245 -3.58 22.11 -13.46
CA ALA A 245 -3.46 20.75 -12.93
C ALA A 245 -4.13 20.60 -11.54
N VAL A 246 -3.86 21.54 -10.63
CA VAL A 246 -4.46 21.55 -9.28
C VAL A 246 -5.98 21.77 -9.36
N LEU A 247 -6.47 22.70 -10.19
CA LEU A 247 -7.91 22.94 -10.37
C LEU A 247 -8.64 21.74 -10.99
N SER A 248 -8.03 21.07 -11.98
CA SER A 248 -8.60 19.86 -12.57
C SER A 248 -8.71 18.75 -11.54
N GLY A 249 -7.68 18.54 -10.71
CA GLY A 249 -7.73 17.60 -9.59
C GLY A 249 -8.83 17.93 -8.59
N LEU A 250 -8.93 19.19 -8.13
CA LEU A 250 -10.00 19.63 -7.23
C LEU A 250 -11.40 19.45 -7.82
N THR A 251 -11.54 19.63 -9.14
CA THR A 251 -12.82 19.43 -9.83
C THR A 251 -13.20 17.94 -9.84
N LEU A 252 -12.25 17.07 -10.21
CA LEU A 252 -12.45 15.63 -10.27
C LEU A 252 -12.72 15.03 -8.87
N HIS A 253 -12.04 15.53 -7.85
CA HIS A 253 -12.12 15.07 -6.46
C HIS A 253 -12.91 16.03 -5.55
N SER A 254 -13.94 16.67 -6.11
CA SER A 254 -14.80 17.63 -5.39
C SER A 254 -15.56 17.04 -4.20
N ASN A 255 -15.67 15.71 -4.13
CA ASN A 255 -16.19 14.97 -2.98
C ASN A 255 -15.19 14.85 -1.82
N ILE A 256 -13.91 15.16 -2.03
CA ILE A 256 -12.84 15.08 -1.01
C ILE A 256 -12.42 16.48 -0.55
N ALA A 257 -12.19 17.40 -1.49
CA ALA A 257 -11.76 18.75 -1.18
C ALA A 257 -12.35 19.77 -2.16
N GLY A 258 -12.42 21.03 -1.73
CA GLY A 258 -12.93 22.12 -2.56
C GLY A 258 -12.27 23.46 -2.22
N LEU A 259 -12.39 24.41 -3.13
CA LEU A 259 -11.91 25.78 -2.96
C LEU A 259 -13.04 26.64 -2.35
N VAL A 260 -12.80 27.24 -1.19
CA VAL A 260 -13.71 28.12 -0.45
C VAL A 260 -12.92 29.36 -0.04
N ASP A 261 -13.35 30.55 -0.45
CA ASP A 261 -12.74 31.84 -0.10
C ASP A 261 -11.21 31.87 -0.28
N GLY A 262 -10.72 31.37 -1.42
CA GLY A 262 -9.28 31.32 -1.74
C GLY A 262 -8.49 30.22 -1.02
N HIS A 263 -9.14 29.41 -0.18
CA HIS A 263 -8.53 28.33 0.57
C HIS A 263 -9.08 26.97 0.14
N VAL A 264 -8.20 25.99 -0.01
CA VAL A 264 -8.58 24.60 -0.23
C VAL A 264 -8.81 23.94 1.11
N VAL A 265 -9.99 23.37 1.28
CA VAL A 265 -10.43 22.67 2.50
C VAL A 265 -10.92 21.28 2.16
N LEU A 266 -10.83 20.35 3.11
CA LEU A 266 -11.50 19.07 2.99
C LEU A 266 -13.01 19.28 2.99
N ASN A 267 -13.71 18.47 2.19
CA ASN A 267 -15.16 18.48 2.12
C ASN A 267 -15.73 17.52 3.17
N ASP A 268 -15.86 18.00 4.40
CA ASP A 268 -16.52 17.31 5.51
C ASP A 268 -17.98 17.77 5.71
N LYS A 269 -18.56 18.44 4.71
CA LYS A 269 -19.86 19.12 4.77
C LYS A 269 -20.99 18.25 5.34
N GLY A 270 -21.38 18.62 6.55
CA GLY A 270 -22.70 18.42 7.13
C GLY A 270 -22.95 19.50 8.17
N VAL A 271 -24.23 19.83 8.42
CA VAL A 271 -24.71 20.94 9.26
C VAL A 271 -23.82 21.17 10.49
N GLU A 272 -23.41 22.43 10.71
CA GLU A 272 -22.60 22.85 11.88
C GLU A 272 -23.23 22.47 13.24
N ASP A 273 -24.52 22.08 13.24
CA ASP A 273 -25.32 21.61 14.39
C ASP A 273 -25.29 20.08 14.65
N GLY A 274 -24.26 19.37 14.17
CA GLY A 274 -24.11 17.92 14.44
C GLY A 274 -23.62 17.62 15.87
N ALA A 275 -23.94 16.44 16.41
CA ALA A 275 -23.28 15.95 17.63
C ALA A 275 -21.76 15.83 17.41
N VAL A 276 -20.94 16.12 18.43
CA VAL A 276 -19.45 16.13 18.32
C VAL A 276 -18.91 14.86 17.65
N GLY A 277 -19.43 13.68 18.01
CA GLY A 277 -19.02 12.43 17.39
C GLY A 277 -19.35 12.32 15.89
N GLU A 278 -20.47 12.91 15.43
CA GLU A 278 -20.82 12.93 14.01
C GLU A 278 -19.85 13.80 13.20
N ILE A 279 -19.44 14.94 13.78
CA ILE A 279 -18.44 15.85 13.20
C ILE A 279 -17.08 15.13 13.09
N VAL A 280 -16.61 14.50 14.18
CA VAL A 280 -15.35 13.74 14.19
C VAL A 280 -15.38 12.61 13.16
N PHE A 281 -16.49 11.88 13.07
CA PHE A 281 -16.62 10.79 12.12
C PHE A 281 -16.57 11.27 10.66
N ARG A 282 -17.28 12.36 10.33
CA ARG A 282 -17.26 12.96 8.98
C ARG A 282 -15.88 13.47 8.60
N HIS A 283 -15.22 14.18 9.52
CA HIS A 283 -13.88 14.66 9.28
C HIS A 283 -12.88 13.50 9.10
N ALA A 284 -12.99 12.45 9.92
CA ALA A 284 -12.19 11.23 9.75
C ALA A 284 -12.40 10.58 8.38
N LEU A 285 -13.64 10.55 7.88
CA LEU A 285 -13.94 10.03 6.55
C LEU A 285 -13.24 10.84 5.46
N ALA A 286 -13.33 12.17 5.50
CA ALA A 286 -12.69 13.05 4.53
C ALA A 286 -11.15 12.92 4.56
N VAL A 287 -10.56 12.86 5.77
CA VAL A 287 -9.12 12.64 5.95
C VAL A 287 -8.69 11.28 5.38
N LEU A 288 -9.41 10.20 5.66
CA LEU A 288 -9.08 8.86 5.15
C LEU A 288 -9.22 8.76 3.61
N MET A 289 -10.23 9.42 3.04
CA MET A 289 -10.39 9.51 1.57
C MET A 289 -9.21 10.25 0.94
N CYS A 290 -8.81 11.40 1.49
CA CYS A 290 -7.67 12.17 1.02
C CYS A 290 -6.34 11.39 1.21
N ALA A 291 -6.17 10.75 2.38
CA ALA A 291 -4.99 9.95 2.73
C ALA A 291 -4.76 8.80 1.76
N THR A 292 -5.81 8.22 1.19
CA THR A 292 -5.70 7.16 0.17
C THR A 292 -4.88 7.63 -1.04
N TYR A 293 -5.04 8.88 -1.48
CA TYR A 293 -4.25 9.42 -2.60
C TYR A 293 -2.80 9.72 -2.19
N ARG A 294 -2.59 10.33 -1.02
CA ARG A 294 -1.23 10.52 -0.46
C ARG A 294 -0.49 9.20 -0.30
N ASN A 295 -1.18 8.12 0.03
CA ASN A 295 -0.58 6.80 0.25
C ASN A 295 0.06 6.21 -1.01
N GLN A 296 -0.42 6.54 -2.21
CA GLN A 296 0.23 6.16 -3.45
C GLN A 296 1.65 6.77 -3.53
N LEU A 297 1.80 8.00 -3.06
CA LEU A 297 3.09 8.71 -3.02
C LEU A 297 4.08 8.05 -2.06
N LEU A 298 3.61 7.50 -0.93
CA LEU A 298 4.48 6.95 0.13
C LEU A 298 5.45 5.88 -0.36
N ASN A 299 5.05 5.11 -1.37
CA ASN A 299 5.90 4.07 -1.96
C ASN A 299 7.21 4.64 -2.56
N VAL A 300 7.18 5.86 -3.10
CA VAL A 300 8.36 6.57 -3.62
C VAL A 300 9.21 7.14 -2.47
N PHE A 301 8.57 7.53 -1.37
CA PHE A 301 9.20 8.31 -0.30
C PHE A 301 9.61 7.49 0.93
N VAL A 302 9.22 6.22 1.03
CA VAL A 302 9.40 5.43 2.25
C VAL A 302 10.84 5.36 2.74
N ARG A 303 11.81 5.06 1.87
CA ARG A 303 13.24 4.98 2.24
C ARG A 303 13.78 6.33 2.76
N PRO A 304 13.73 7.43 1.98
CA PRO A 304 14.24 8.72 2.46
C PRO A 304 13.45 9.26 3.66
N ALA A 305 12.14 9.01 3.74
CA ALA A 305 11.35 9.46 4.88
C ALA A 305 11.65 8.70 6.17
N LEU A 306 11.88 7.38 6.11
CA LEU A 306 12.32 6.64 7.30
C LEU A 306 13.71 7.09 7.78
N VAL A 307 14.62 7.49 6.89
CA VAL A 307 15.89 8.11 7.29
C VAL A 307 15.64 9.46 7.97
N ALA A 308 14.74 10.29 7.42
CA ALA A 308 14.38 11.57 8.01
C ALA A 308 13.77 11.42 9.43
N VAL A 309 12.87 10.46 9.62
CA VAL A 309 12.29 10.15 10.94
C VAL A 309 13.36 9.56 11.88
N ALA A 310 14.23 8.68 11.37
CA ALA A 310 15.33 8.11 12.17
C ALA A 310 16.31 9.18 12.66
N LEU A 311 16.61 10.20 11.86
CA LEU A 311 17.42 11.35 12.27
C LEU A 311 16.81 12.14 13.42
N GLN A 312 15.48 12.21 13.51
CA GLN A 312 14.78 12.86 14.63
C GLN A 312 14.72 11.98 15.89
N MET A 313 14.81 10.66 15.72
CA MET A 313 14.75 9.68 16.81
C MET A 313 16.12 9.36 17.42
N ALA A 314 17.18 9.41 16.61
CA ALA A 314 18.52 9.05 17.04
C ALA A 314 19.06 10.04 18.10
N PRO A 315 19.79 9.56 19.12
CA PRO A 315 20.34 10.43 20.16
C PRO A 315 21.50 11.31 19.64
N SER A 316 22.14 10.91 18.54
CA SER A 316 23.13 11.71 17.83
C SER A 316 23.04 11.51 16.31
N PHE A 317 23.84 12.28 15.58
CA PHE A 317 23.96 12.20 14.11
C PHE A 317 24.90 11.08 13.63
N ARG A 318 25.31 10.17 14.52
CA ARG A 318 26.13 9.00 14.14
C ARG A 318 25.34 8.06 13.23
N LYS A 319 25.94 7.69 12.11
CA LYS A 319 25.33 6.85 11.07
C LYS A 319 24.83 5.52 11.63
N GLU A 320 25.55 4.91 12.57
CA GLU A 320 25.16 3.65 13.22
C GLU A 320 23.88 3.78 14.06
N GLU A 321 23.72 4.90 14.77
CA GLU A 321 22.54 5.17 15.60
C GLU A 321 21.32 5.47 14.72
N VAL A 322 21.50 6.30 13.69
CA VAL A 322 20.45 6.58 12.69
C VAL A 322 20.03 5.30 11.97
N TYR A 323 20.99 4.45 11.58
CA TYR A 323 20.70 3.16 10.96
C TYR A 323 19.93 2.22 11.90
N SER A 324 20.27 2.20 13.19
CA SER A 324 19.54 1.42 14.20
C SER A 324 18.09 1.87 14.34
N CYS A 325 17.84 3.19 14.41
CA CYS A 325 16.49 3.75 14.41
C CYS A 325 15.73 3.46 13.10
N PHE A 326 16.40 3.58 11.95
CA PHE A 326 15.83 3.23 10.65
C PHE A 326 15.41 1.76 10.60
N ASN A 327 16.27 0.85 11.06
CA ASN A 327 15.96 -0.58 11.03
C ASN A 327 14.79 -0.91 11.97
N PHE A 328 14.73 -0.28 13.15
CA PHE A 328 13.57 -0.39 14.03
C PHE A 328 12.27 0.06 13.35
N LEU A 329 12.27 1.23 12.69
CA LEU A 329 11.09 1.73 11.97
C LEU A 329 10.68 0.81 10.81
N ARG A 330 11.66 0.29 10.05
CA ARG A 330 11.45 -0.66 8.97
C ARG A 330 10.79 -1.95 9.47
N ASP A 331 11.24 -2.47 10.62
CA ASP A 331 10.66 -3.68 11.21
C ASP A 331 9.25 -3.44 11.76
N VAL A 332 9.00 -2.28 12.38
CA VAL A 332 7.68 -1.87 12.86
C VAL A 332 6.69 -1.69 11.70
N PHE A 333 7.12 -1.09 10.60
CA PHE A 333 6.27 -0.77 9.45
C PHE A 333 6.35 -1.79 8.30
N SER A 334 6.86 -3.00 8.56
CA SER A 334 7.01 -4.09 7.59
C SER A 334 5.69 -4.53 6.93
N ASN A 335 4.56 -4.30 7.61
CA ASN A 335 3.21 -4.58 7.11
C ASN A 335 2.53 -3.34 6.52
N GLU A 336 3.12 -2.15 6.65
CA GLU A 336 2.62 -0.91 6.05
C GLU A 336 3.24 -0.64 4.67
N PHE A 337 4.52 -1.01 4.50
CA PHE A 337 5.31 -0.73 3.31
C PHE A 337 6.13 -1.94 2.87
N ILE A 338 6.44 -2.00 1.58
CA ILE A 338 7.17 -3.11 0.98
C ILE A 338 8.68 -2.88 1.04
N PHE A 339 9.35 -3.69 1.86
CA PHE A 339 10.80 -3.81 1.91
C PHE A 339 11.21 -5.20 1.45
N PHE A 340 12.28 -5.26 0.65
CA PHE A 340 12.81 -6.54 0.25
C PHE A 340 13.49 -7.21 1.47
N PRO A 341 13.23 -8.50 1.75
CA PRO A 341 13.83 -9.19 2.88
C PRO A 341 15.37 -9.22 2.82
N GLY A 342 16.04 -9.08 3.96
CA GLY A 342 17.49 -9.28 4.07
C GLY A 342 18.39 -8.16 3.50
N ILE A 343 17.85 -7.06 2.99
CA ILE A 343 18.66 -5.96 2.41
C ILE A 343 18.52 -4.61 3.11
N SER A 344 18.32 -4.61 4.43
CA SER A 344 18.06 -3.40 5.24
C SER A 344 19.09 -2.30 5.07
N LEU A 345 20.38 -2.66 4.97
CA LEU A 345 21.46 -1.70 4.74
C LEU A 345 21.32 -1.02 3.38
N LYS A 346 20.92 -1.76 2.34
CA LYS A 346 20.72 -1.21 1.00
C LYS A 346 19.53 -0.23 0.97
N ASP A 347 18.42 -0.58 1.63
CA ASP A 347 17.27 0.34 1.76
C ASP A 347 17.68 1.64 2.49
N PHE A 348 18.52 1.54 3.52
CA PHE A 348 19.04 2.70 4.26
C PHE A 348 19.97 3.57 3.40
N GLU A 349 20.91 2.94 2.69
CA GLU A 349 21.85 3.63 1.80
C GLU A 349 21.12 4.31 0.63
N GLU A 350 20.08 3.68 0.09
CA GLU A 350 19.21 4.29 -0.92
C GLU A 350 18.49 5.54 -0.37
N GLY A 351 17.91 5.44 0.83
CA GLY A 351 17.29 6.59 1.50
C GLY A 351 18.26 7.74 1.71
N CYS A 352 19.48 7.44 2.17
CA CYS A 352 20.54 8.44 2.34
C CYS A 352 20.96 9.06 1.00
N PHE A 353 21.15 8.23 -0.03
CA PHE A 353 21.53 8.68 -1.37
C PHE A 353 20.50 9.65 -1.95
N LEU A 354 19.21 9.32 -1.85
CA LEU A 354 18.13 10.19 -2.33
C LEU A 354 18.10 11.53 -1.60
N LEU A 355 18.27 11.52 -0.27
CA LEU A 355 18.33 12.75 0.52
C LEU A 355 19.56 13.60 0.19
N THR A 356 20.73 13.00 -0.03
CA THR A 356 21.93 13.75 -0.47
C THR A 356 21.75 14.31 -1.89
N LYS A 357 21.08 13.58 -2.79
CA LYS A 357 20.81 14.03 -4.17
C LYS A 357 19.98 15.32 -4.23
N CYS A 358 19.09 15.55 -3.26
CA CYS A 358 18.31 16.78 -3.15
C CYS A 358 18.87 17.79 -2.13
N ASP A 359 20.14 17.64 -1.72
CA ASP A 359 20.81 18.48 -0.72
C ASP A 359 20.06 18.54 0.63
N ALA A 360 19.26 17.51 0.95
CA ALA A 360 18.52 17.44 2.21
C ALA A 360 19.42 17.10 3.40
N ILE A 361 20.42 16.25 3.16
CA ILE A 361 21.41 15.83 4.15
C ILE A 361 22.82 15.81 3.54
N GLN A 362 23.83 15.95 4.39
CA GLN A 362 25.21 15.62 4.09
C GLN A 362 25.60 14.36 4.85
N THR A 363 26.38 13.50 4.19
CA THR A 363 26.87 12.25 4.77
C THR A 363 28.40 12.25 4.79
N SER A 364 28.98 11.92 5.94
CA SER A 364 30.39 11.61 6.10
C SER A 364 30.57 10.10 6.28
N GLN A 365 31.80 9.63 6.55
CA GLN A 365 32.03 8.21 6.82
C GLN A 365 31.28 7.73 8.08
N GLN A 366 31.10 8.59 9.09
CA GLN A 366 30.56 8.21 10.39
C GLN A 366 29.27 8.93 10.77
N GLU A 367 28.91 10.02 10.09
CA GLU A 367 27.83 10.90 10.53
C GLU A 367 26.93 11.35 9.38
N ILE A 368 25.69 11.70 9.72
CA ILE A 368 24.66 12.16 8.80
C ILE A 368 24.01 13.41 9.39
N TYR A 369 24.09 14.54 8.70
CA TYR A 369 23.56 15.81 9.17
C TYR A 369 22.54 16.40 8.20
N PRO A 370 21.41 16.94 8.68
CA PRO A 370 20.54 17.76 7.85
C PRO A 370 21.26 19.04 7.45
N THR A 371 21.07 19.50 6.21
CA THR A 371 21.58 20.81 5.76
C THR A 371 20.57 21.90 6.07
N ASP A 372 21.02 23.17 6.16
CA ASP A 372 20.12 24.30 6.38
C ASP A 372 19.05 24.41 5.28
N LYS A 373 19.46 24.20 4.02
CA LYS A 373 18.58 24.20 2.84
C LYS A 373 17.64 22.98 2.82
N GLY A 374 18.11 21.87 3.38
CA GLY A 374 17.45 20.59 3.43
C GLY A 374 16.43 20.42 4.55
N SER A 375 16.46 21.31 5.54
CA SER A 375 15.60 21.28 6.72
C SER A 375 14.11 21.19 6.37
N GLY A 376 13.67 21.92 5.34
CA GLY A 376 12.29 21.86 4.82
C GLY A 376 11.93 20.47 4.25
N THR A 377 12.83 19.86 3.47
CA THR A 377 12.65 18.51 2.92
C THR A 377 12.58 17.47 4.03
N VAL A 378 13.54 17.47 4.96
CA VAL A 378 13.56 16.52 6.10
C VAL A 378 12.29 16.67 6.95
N SER A 379 11.86 17.90 7.21
CA SER A 379 10.63 18.18 7.97
C SER A 379 9.38 17.68 7.25
N PHE A 380 9.27 17.94 5.95
CA PHE A 380 8.14 17.50 5.13
C PHE A 380 8.05 15.97 5.05
N LEU A 381 9.19 15.28 4.87
CA LEU A 381 9.24 13.82 4.84
C LEU A 381 8.84 13.21 6.18
N SER A 382 9.34 13.78 7.28
CA SER A 382 9.00 13.33 8.63
C SER A 382 7.51 13.57 8.92
N ALA A 383 6.96 14.72 8.52
CA ALA A 383 5.55 15.03 8.66
C ALA A 383 4.65 14.10 7.84
N MET A 384 5.10 13.66 6.65
CA MET A 384 4.36 12.72 5.81
C MET A 384 4.15 11.35 6.48
N PHE A 385 5.11 10.91 7.30
CA PHE A 385 5.09 9.62 8.01
C PHE A 385 4.63 9.72 9.46
N ARG A 386 4.51 10.93 10.01
CA ARG A 386 4.02 11.20 11.36
C ARG A 386 2.69 10.50 11.69
N PRO A 387 1.67 10.44 10.81
CA PRO A 387 0.42 9.74 11.12
C PRO A 387 0.60 8.26 11.45
N PHE A 388 1.58 7.58 10.85
CA PHE A 388 1.89 6.17 11.15
C PHE A 388 2.54 6.02 12.53
N VAL A 389 3.52 6.89 12.82
CA VAL A 389 4.22 6.89 14.12
C VAL A 389 3.24 7.21 15.26
N GLU A 390 2.48 8.29 15.13
CA GLU A 390 1.48 8.69 16.14
C GLU A 390 0.35 7.66 16.26
N GLY A 391 -0.13 7.12 15.14
CA GLY A 391 -1.15 6.09 15.14
C GLY A 391 -0.71 4.84 15.90
N TYR A 392 0.51 4.35 15.65
CA TYR A 392 1.07 3.21 16.37
C TYR A 392 1.27 3.52 17.86
N GLN A 393 1.73 4.73 18.22
CA GLN A 393 1.83 5.15 19.61
C GLN A 393 0.47 5.15 20.33
N LEU A 394 -0.59 5.65 19.69
CA LEU A 394 -1.95 5.61 20.25
C LEU A 394 -2.44 4.17 20.47
N ILE A 395 -2.18 3.28 19.51
CA ILE A 395 -2.53 1.86 19.61
C ILE A 395 -1.77 1.18 20.75
N PHE A 396 -0.48 1.46 20.91
CA PHE A 396 0.34 0.92 21.99
C PHE A 396 -0.08 1.46 23.36
N ARG A 397 -0.47 2.74 23.43
CA ARG A 397 -1.03 3.35 24.63
C ARG A 397 -2.35 2.70 25.04
N TYR A 398 -3.22 2.37 24.08
CA TYR A 398 -4.44 1.61 24.35
C TYR A 398 -4.12 0.24 24.98
N LEU A 399 -3.20 -0.52 24.36
CA LEU A 399 -2.78 -1.84 24.86
C LEU A 399 -2.19 -1.77 26.26
N SER A 400 -1.41 -0.72 26.55
CA SER A 400 -0.76 -0.54 27.85
C SER A 400 -1.73 -0.15 28.97
N LYS A 401 -2.90 0.42 28.65
CA LYS A 401 -3.84 0.97 29.64
C LYS A 401 -5.12 0.16 29.83
N GLU A 402 -5.68 -0.38 28.75
CA GLU A 402 -7.08 -0.83 28.73
C GLU A 402 -7.26 -2.32 28.43
N MET A 403 -6.20 -3.04 28.05
CA MET A 403 -6.33 -4.44 27.62
C MET A 403 -5.93 -5.45 28.68
N LYS A 404 -6.72 -6.53 28.73
CA LYS A 404 -6.45 -7.73 29.54
C LYS A 404 -5.27 -8.51 28.97
N GLU A 405 -4.70 -9.42 29.76
CA GLU A 405 -3.59 -10.30 29.34
C GLU A 405 -3.88 -11.12 28.06
N ALA A 406 -5.15 -11.33 27.70
CA ALA A 406 -5.56 -11.99 26.46
C ALA A 406 -6.78 -11.29 25.83
N PHE A 407 -6.76 -11.20 24.50
CA PHE A 407 -7.84 -10.62 23.70
C PHE A 407 -7.93 -11.26 22.32
N THR A 408 -9.08 -11.07 21.67
CA THR A 408 -9.28 -11.45 20.27
C THR A 408 -9.17 -10.24 19.35
N GLU A 409 -8.85 -10.46 18.08
CA GLU A 409 -8.85 -9.39 17.06
C GLU A 409 -10.21 -8.69 16.96
N LYS A 410 -11.31 -9.44 17.15
CA LYS A 410 -12.69 -8.91 17.16
C LYS A 410 -12.96 -7.93 18.32
N GLN A 411 -12.21 -8.02 19.41
CA GLN A 411 -12.30 -7.09 20.54
C GLN A 411 -11.32 -5.92 20.38
N PHE A 412 -10.12 -6.22 19.90
CA PHE A 412 -9.04 -5.24 19.75
C PHE A 412 -9.40 -4.09 18.81
N ILE A 413 -9.88 -4.40 17.59
CA ILE A 413 -10.15 -3.39 16.56
C ILE A 413 -11.23 -2.38 17.02
N PRO A 414 -12.42 -2.80 17.49
CA PRO A 414 -13.40 -1.84 18.01
C PRO A 414 -12.92 -1.11 19.27
N GLY A 415 -12.16 -1.78 20.14
CA GLY A 415 -11.63 -1.19 21.37
C GLY A 415 -10.67 -0.03 21.12
N VAL A 416 -9.66 -0.25 20.28
CA VAL A 416 -8.73 0.80 19.83
C VAL A 416 -9.48 1.95 19.18
N ARG A 417 -10.45 1.64 18.29
CA ARG A 417 -11.21 2.67 17.59
C ARG A 417 -11.97 3.56 18.57
N ASN A 418 -12.67 2.98 19.54
CA ASN A 418 -13.40 3.74 20.56
C ASN A 418 -12.45 4.61 21.40
N PHE A 419 -11.29 4.07 21.79
CA PHE A 419 -10.28 4.82 22.52
C PHE A 419 -9.75 6.03 21.73
N VAL A 420 -9.36 5.83 20.47
CA VAL A 420 -8.89 6.90 19.59
C VAL A 420 -10.00 7.93 19.35
N PHE A 421 -11.23 7.48 19.12
CA PHE A 421 -12.38 8.35 18.90
C PHE A 421 -12.62 9.29 20.08
N GLN A 422 -12.58 8.77 21.31
CA GLN A 422 -12.70 9.60 22.52
C GLN A 422 -11.56 10.64 22.66
N LEU A 423 -10.35 10.32 22.21
CA LEU A 423 -9.24 11.27 22.21
C LEU A 423 -9.42 12.36 21.17
N LEU A 424 -9.97 12.03 19.99
CA LEU A 424 -10.32 12.99 18.94
C LEU A 424 -11.44 13.92 19.39
N GLU A 425 -12.52 13.40 20.00
CA GLU A 425 -13.62 14.21 20.55
C GLU A 425 -13.15 15.20 21.62
N LYS A 426 -12.13 14.83 22.40
CA LYS A 426 -11.50 15.69 23.42
C LYS A 426 -10.42 16.62 22.85
N GLY A 427 -10.11 16.53 21.56
CA GLY A 427 -9.03 17.30 20.93
C GLY A 427 -7.62 16.94 21.41
N VAL A 428 -7.41 15.79 22.04
CA VAL A 428 -6.10 15.34 22.57
C VAL A 428 -5.17 14.88 21.46
N THR A 429 -5.72 14.46 20.33
CA THR A 429 -4.98 14.04 19.13
C THR A 429 -5.70 14.57 17.89
N GLN A 430 -4.98 14.69 16.78
CA GLN A 430 -5.51 14.98 15.45
C GLN A 430 -5.18 13.84 14.47
N CYS A 431 -4.72 12.69 14.96
CA CYS A 431 -4.36 11.53 14.15
C CYS A 431 -5.62 10.71 13.77
N TYR A 432 -6.42 11.21 12.84
CA TYR A 432 -7.64 10.53 12.36
C TYR A 432 -7.34 9.18 11.71
N GLU A 433 -6.16 9.02 11.11
CA GLU A 433 -5.72 7.77 10.48
C GLU A 433 -5.63 6.59 11.46
N ALA A 434 -5.46 6.85 12.76
CA ALA A 434 -5.47 5.82 13.79
C ALA A 434 -6.83 5.10 13.95
N LEU A 435 -7.92 5.67 13.41
CA LEU A 435 -9.23 5.02 13.33
C LEU A 435 -9.29 3.91 12.26
N SER A 436 -8.32 3.89 11.35
CA SER A 436 -8.22 2.92 10.25
C SER A 436 -8.02 1.50 10.78
N SER A 437 -8.98 0.61 10.48
CA SER A 437 -8.85 -0.81 10.83
C SER A 437 -7.67 -1.49 10.13
N ASP A 438 -7.18 -0.96 9.02
CA ASP A 438 -5.98 -1.44 8.33
C ASP A 438 -4.73 -1.16 9.17
N MET A 439 -4.54 0.10 9.59
CA MET A 439 -3.42 0.49 10.47
C MET A 439 -3.44 -0.28 11.79
N GLN A 440 -4.62 -0.46 12.38
CA GLN A 440 -4.77 -1.22 13.62
C GLN A 440 -4.33 -2.68 13.47
N LYS A 441 -4.70 -3.34 12.36
CA LYS A 441 -4.28 -4.73 12.07
C LYS A 441 -2.78 -4.82 11.78
N ASN A 442 -2.23 -3.84 11.07
CA ASN A 442 -0.80 -3.78 10.77
C ASN A 442 0.01 -3.59 12.05
N ALA A 443 -0.41 -2.68 12.94
CA ALA A 443 0.22 -2.48 14.24
C ALA A 443 0.16 -3.73 15.13
N LEU A 444 -0.98 -4.45 15.15
CA LEU A 444 -1.08 -5.71 15.88
C LEU A 444 -0.14 -6.78 15.29
N SER A 445 -0.03 -6.84 13.96
CA SER A 445 0.88 -7.77 13.27
C SER A 445 2.35 -7.45 13.57
N ALA A 446 2.70 -6.16 13.60
CA ALA A 446 4.04 -5.69 13.98
C ALA A 446 4.37 -6.08 15.43
N LEU A 447 3.45 -5.89 16.38
CA LEU A 447 3.66 -6.32 17.78
C LEU A 447 3.86 -7.83 17.92
N VAL A 448 3.20 -8.63 17.08
CA VAL A 448 3.43 -10.08 17.05
C VAL A 448 4.80 -10.42 16.49
N GLN A 449 5.22 -9.74 15.41
CA GLN A 449 6.55 -9.92 14.82
C GLN A 449 7.67 -9.53 15.79
N LEU A 450 7.49 -8.44 16.53
CA LEU A 450 8.44 -7.95 17.54
C LEU A 450 8.42 -8.76 18.85
N GLY A 451 7.53 -9.76 18.96
CA GLY A 451 7.42 -10.60 20.16
C GLY A 451 6.73 -9.93 21.36
N ALA A 452 6.22 -8.70 21.21
CA ALA A 452 5.50 -7.98 22.26
C ALA A 452 4.10 -8.59 22.53
N VAL A 453 3.49 -9.22 21.52
CA VAL A 453 2.21 -9.93 21.64
C VAL A 453 2.35 -11.35 21.09
N LYS A 454 1.85 -12.37 21.81
CA LYS A 454 1.91 -13.77 21.35
C LYS A 454 0.58 -14.22 20.77
N LYS A 455 0.57 -14.59 19.49
CA LYS A 455 -0.59 -15.24 18.86
C LYS A 455 -0.72 -16.69 19.32
N LYS A 456 -1.77 -17.00 20.10
CA LYS A 456 -2.17 -18.38 20.42
C LYS A 456 -3.23 -18.83 19.42
N LYS A 457 -3.02 -19.97 18.76
CA LYS A 457 -4.10 -20.66 18.03
C LYS A 457 -4.95 -21.37 19.09
N MET A 458 -6.22 -20.99 19.18
CA MET A 458 -7.23 -21.76 19.91
C MET A 458 -7.66 -22.96 19.08
#